data_AF-A0A1U7PZH4-F1
#
_entry.id   AF-A0A1U7PZH4-F1
#
_cell.length_a   1.000
_cell.length_b   1.000
_cell.length_c   1.000
_cell.angle_alpha   90.00
_cell.angle_beta   90.00
_cell.angle_gamma   90.00
#
_symmetry.space_group_name_H-M   'P 1'
#
loop_
_entity.id
_entity.type
_entity.pdbx_description
1 polymer ?
#
loop_
_entity_poly.entity_id
_entity_poly.type
_entity_poly.pdbx_seq_one_letter_code
_entity_poly.pdbx_strand_id
1 'polypeptide(L)' 'MKKQFDIAKDEYEREDDSGRHRLIYAYFGVAIYFGQCLEETLSIMLWTSKIFNKKIKTNKEINNIIDEV' A
#
# COMPACT_ATOMS: atom_id res chain seq x y z
N MET A 1 -1.36 31.97 4.22
CA MET A 1 -0.74 30.64 4.41
C MET A 1 -1.20 29.79 3.24
N LYS A 2 -0.31 29.37 2.33
CA LYS A 2 -0.69 28.51 1.19
C LYS A 2 -1.12 27.14 1.72
N LYS A 3 -2.16 26.53 1.14
CA LYS A 3 -2.55 25.16 1.49
C LYS A 3 -1.47 24.20 0.98
N GLN A 4 -1.28 23.07 1.66
CA GLN A 4 -0.29 22.06 1.29
C GLN A 4 -0.45 21.58 -0.17
N PHE A 5 -1.70 21.54 -0.65
CA PHE A 5 -2.03 21.26 -2.04
C PHE A 5 -1.46 22.30 -3.03
N ASP A 6 -1.54 23.59 -2.70
CA ASP A 6 -1.05 24.65 -3.58
C ASP A 6 0.48 24.66 -3.66
N ILE A 7 1.16 24.28 -2.57
CA ILE A 7 2.63 24.14 -2.52
C ILE A 7 3.07 22.92 -3.35
N ALA A 8 2.37 21.80 -3.21
CA ALA A 8 2.60 20.61 -4.02
C ALA A 8 2.33 20.87 -5.51
N LYS A 9 1.30 21.64 -5.84
CA LYS A 9 1.01 22.01 -7.22
C LYS A 9 2.07 22.94 -7.82
N ASP A 10 2.54 23.92 -7.07
CA ASP A 10 3.63 24.82 -7.52
C ASP A 10 4.96 24.06 -7.73
N GLU A 11 5.27 23.07 -6.87
CA GLU A 11 6.44 22.19 -7.03
C GLU A 11 6.26 21.21 -8.20
N TYR A 12 5.02 20.76 -8.47
CA TYR A 12 4.69 19.94 -9.63
C TYR A 12 4.95 20.70 -10.94
N GLU A 13 4.56 21.97 -11.02
CA GLU A 13 4.72 22.79 -12.23
C GLU A 13 6.18 23.19 -12.51
N ARG A 14 7.12 22.85 -11.62
CA ARG A 14 8.56 23.10 -11.78
C ARG A 14 9.28 21.80 -12.14
N GLU A 15 10.04 21.83 -13.22
CA GLU A 15 10.90 20.72 -13.64
C GLU A 15 12.24 20.74 -12.89
N ASP A 16 12.87 19.58 -12.74
CA ASP A 16 14.27 19.51 -12.29
C ASP A 16 15.25 19.91 -13.41
N ASP A 17 16.56 19.99 -13.12
CA ASP A 17 17.61 20.32 -14.11
C ASP A 17 17.66 19.39 -15.33
N SER A 18 16.89 18.29 -15.33
CA SER A 18 16.75 17.30 -16.40
C SER A 18 15.38 17.34 -17.09
N GLY A 19 14.53 18.34 -16.79
CA GLY A 19 13.21 18.51 -17.38
C GLY A 19 12.14 17.56 -16.81
N ARG A 20 12.35 16.93 -15.64
CA ARG A 20 11.45 15.92 -15.08
C ARG A 20 10.75 16.38 -13.81
N HIS A 21 9.44 16.19 -13.76
CA HIS A 21 8.61 16.45 -12.58
C HIS A 21 8.86 15.40 -11.47
N ARG A 22 9.86 15.63 -10.60
CA ARG A 22 10.24 14.72 -9.50
C ARG A 22 9.11 14.43 -8.51
N LEU A 23 8.20 15.39 -8.34
CA LEU A 23 7.15 15.31 -7.34
C LEU A 23 6.06 14.28 -7.69
N ILE A 24 5.72 14.11 -8.97
CA ILE A 24 4.74 13.10 -9.41
C ILE A 24 5.23 11.71 -9.06
N TYR A 25 6.50 11.42 -9.37
CA TYR A 25 7.10 10.12 -9.07
C TYR A 25 7.22 9.87 -7.57
N ALA A 26 7.49 10.90 -6.77
CA ALA A 26 7.46 10.79 -5.32
C ALA A 26 6.05 10.46 -4.80
N TYR A 27 5.01 11.17 -5.25
CA TYR A 27 3.63 10.86 -4.88
C TYR A 27 3.18 9.48 -5.35
N PHE A 28 3.59 9.07 -6.56
CA PHE A 28 3.30 7.75 -7.08
C PHE A 28 3.98 6.66 -6.25
N GLY A 29 5.24 6.85 -5.86
CA GLY A 29 5.95 5.92 -4.97
C GLY A 29 5.29 5.81 -3.60
N VAL A 30 4.84 6.93 -3.03
CA VAL A 30 4.09 6.94 -1.76
C VAL A 30 2.75 6.21 -1.88
N ALA A 31 2.03 6.42 -2.99
CA ALA A 31 0.76 5.72 -3.24
C ALA A 31 0.96 4.21 -3.37
N ILE A 32 2.01 3.76 -4.08
CA ILE A 32 2.38 2.34 -4.17
C ILE A 32 2.67 1.77 -2.78
N TYR A 33 3.48 2.47 -1.98
CA TYR A 33 3.82 2.02 -0.62
C TYR A 33 2.58 1.84 0.25
N PHE A 34 1.65 2.80 0.25
CA PHE A 34 0.38 2.65 0.98
C PHE A 34 -0.47 1.49 0.44
N GLY A 35 -0.48 1.27 -0.88
CA GLY A 35 -1.12 0.12 -1.49
C GLY A 35 -0.58 -1.21 -0.95
N GLN A 36 0.75 -1.35 -0.86
CA GLN A 36 1.42 -2.53 -0.33
C GLN A 36 1.07 -2.76 1.15
N CYS A 37 1.11 -1.73 1.98
CA CYS A 37 0.73 -1.86 3.40
C CYS A 37 -0.75 -2.26 3.58
N LEU A 38 -1.64 -1.75 2.71
CA LEU A 38 -3.05 -2.14 2.73
C LEU A 38 -3.25 -3.59 2.28
N GLU A 39 -2.53 -4.04 1.25
CA GLU A 39 -2.57 -5.41 0.76
C GLU A 39 -2.17 -6.43 1.84
N GLU A 40 -1.06 -6.17 2.55
CA GLU A 40 -0.62 -6.99 3.68
C GLU A 40 -1.69 -7.05 4.78
N THR A 41 -2.25 -5.88 5.13
CA THR A 41 -3.28 -5.78 6.17
C THR A 41 -4.54 -6.57 5.78
N LEU A 42 -5.00 -6.42 4.53
CA LEU A 42 -6.17 -7.13 4.02
C LEU A 42 -5.93 -8.65 3.96
N SER A 43 -4.74 -9.08 3.57
CA SER A 43 -4.35 -10.48 3.53
C SER A 43 -4.40 -11.11 4.92
N ILE A 44 -3.83 -10.43 5.92
CA ILE A 44 -3.90 -10.86 7.33
C ILE A 44 -5.36 -10.95 7.80
N MET A 45 -6.20 -9.95 7.51
CA MET A 45 -7.62 -9.98 7.88
C MET A 45 -8.37 -11.17 7.25
N LEU A 46 -8.10 -11.46 5.97
CA LEU A 46 -8.69 -12.59 5.24
C LEU A 46 -8.27 -13.93 5.83
N TRP A 47 -6.96 -14.14 6.06
CA TRP A 47 -6.45 -15.38 6.66
C TRP A 47 -7.00 -15.56 8.07
N THR A 48 -6.97 -14.51 8.88
CA THR A 48 -7.47 -14.51 10.26
C THR A 48 -8.96 -14.88 10.31
N SER A 49 -9.77 -14.27 9.43
CA SER A 49 -11.19 -14.61 9.30
C SER A 49 -11.42 -16.07 8.90
N LYS A 50 -10.68 -16.59 7.92
CA LYS A 50 -10.76 -18.00 7.50
C LYS A 50 -10.37 -18.97 8.64
N ILE A 51 -9.30 -18.66 9.37
CA ILE A 51 -8.80 -19.48 10.50
C ILE A 51 -9.85 -19.55 11.61
N PHE A 52 -10.41 -18.41 12.02
CA PHE A 52 -11.42 -18.36 13.08
C PHE A 52 -12.73 -19.05 12.66
N ASN A 53 -13.21 -18.79 11.45
CA ASN A 53 -14.48 -19.36 10.97
C ASN A 53 -14.41 -20.89 10.77
N LYS A 54 -13.27 -21.41 10.29
CA LYS A 54 -13.06 -22.85 10.12
C LYS A 54 -12.63 -23.57 11.41
N LYS A 55 -12.41 -22.85 12.52
CA LYS A 55 -11.93 -23.39 13.82
C LYS A 55 -10.67 -24.25 13.66
N ILE A 56 -9.75 -23.81 12.81
CA ILE A 56 -8.50 -24.50 12.47
C ILE A 56 -7.67 -24.72 13.75
N LYS A 57 -7.06 -25.91 13.90
CA LYS A 57 -6.31 -26.26 15.12
C LYS A 57 -4.85 -26.63 14.86
N THR A 58 -4.45 -26.85 13.61
CA THR A 58 -3.10 -27.32 13.28
C THR A 58 -2.36 -26.35 12.37
N ASN A 59 -1.05 -26.27 12.52
CA ASN A 59 -0.20 -25.43 11.67
C ASN A 59 -0.25 -25.84 10.18
N LYS A 60 -0.49 -27.13 9.90
CA LYS A 60 -0.64 -27.63 8.52
C LYS A 60 -1.86 -27.02 7.83
N GLU A 61 -2.98 -26.95 8.54
CA GLU A 61 -4.22 -26.37 8.03
C GLU A 61 -4.13 -24.85 7.88
N ILE A 62 -3.39 -24.17 8.77
CA ILE A 62 -3.08 -22.73 8.66
C ILE A 62 -2.27 -22.47 7.38
N ASN A 63 -1.20 -23.22 7.16
CA ASN A 63 -0.34 -23.04 5.98
C ASN A 63 -1.11 -23.26 4.67
N ASN A 64 -1.97 -24.28 4.61
CA ASN A 64 -2.82 -24.49 3.44
C ASN A 64 -3.74 -23.28 3.14
N ILE A 65 -4.23 -22.57 4.16
CA ILE A 65 -5.05 -21.36 3.96
C ILE A 65 -4.23 -20.18 3.42
N ILE A 66 -2.97 -20.08 3.86
CA ILE A 66 -2.05 -19.02 3.43
C ILE A 66 -1.62 -19.28 1.98
N ASP A 67 -1.31 -20.54 1.63
CA ASP A 67 -0.83 -20.96 0.31
C ASP A 67 -1.95 -21.01 -0.76
N GLU A 68 -3.22 -21.03 -0.37
CA GLU A 68 -4.39 -21.02 -1.27
C GLU A 68 -4.77 -19.61 -1.80
N VAL A 69 -4.14 -18.54 -1.27
CA VAL A 69 -4.40 -17.14 -1.64
C VAL A 69 -3.30 -16.65 -2.57
#